data_AF-A0A1G2VIS0-F1
#
_entry.id   AF-A0A1G2VIS0-F1
#
_cell.length_a   1.000
_cell.length_b   1.000
_cell.length_c   1.000
_cell.angle_alpha   90.00
_cell.angle_beta   90.00
_cell.angle_gamma   90.00
#
_symmetry.space_group_name_H-M   'P 1'
#
loop_
_entity.id
_entity.type
_entity.pdbx_description
1 polymer ?
#
loop_
_entity_poly.entity_id
_entity_poly.type
_entity_poly.pdbx_seq_one_letter_code
_entity_poly.pdbx_strand_id
1 'polypeptide(L)'
;MTCLKKNYPLPLLFLVLIFYLVLGFSWLQYYAVEFDKTADRLSQNLSRLTRSNQSDNTVQLAILKELFGNGISDDITMQRRSLASLINLETLFAVKNRLIDSGEDFVEADLSLMRLRFYRDGALLVDVPIVSKGREGSWWETPTGLYGVVAKEEKHFSSIGKVYMPWSVQFQGNFFIHGWPYYPDGTPVSQSYSGGCIRLANEDAKIVYDLMKKDVPILVLEKDSGNDEFPYSVKPPEVSAKAYLAADLKNGYVFAERDSRVSLPAASLVKLMTALTAAEYIYLERTIVITDDMITGIRFNGELKAGKTFSAFDLLHPMLVESSNDAANAISYFLGPKYFINLMNQKARSLNMNNTIFKDPSGLDDGNISTAQDLYQLARYLFNNRRFILDITKGKNFDAFKRTYFQNLKNVNTFYRQDDFIGGKVGYTEVAGETLVSVFNLAYADGNKRPVAIILLGSNDRTKDAEAILQWLKRVYF
;
A
#
# COMPACT_ATOMS: atom_id res chain seq x y z
N MET A 1 -63.41 -20.92 -49.36
CA MET A 1 -62.99 -21.38 -50.70
C MET A 1 -61.68 -22.14 -50.54
N THR A 2 -61.67 -23.43 -50.94
CA THR A 2 -60.53 -24.26 -51.42
C THR A 2 -59.23 -24.29 -50.59
N CYS A 3 -58.50 -25.39 -50.33
CA CYS A 3 -58.54 -26.83 -50.60
C CYS A 3 -57.09 -27.30 -50.22
N LEU A 4 -56.89 -28.36 -49.41
CA LEU A 4 -56.24 -29.63 -49.82
C LEU A 4 -54.79 -29.49 -50.35
N LYS A 5 -53.72 -30.14 -49.85
CA LYS A 5 -53.48 -31.60 -49.69
C LYS A 5 -52.01 -31.82 -49.20
N LYS A 6 -51.79 -32.69 -48.20
CA LYS A 6 -51.11 -34.03 -48.25
C LYS A 6 -49.62 -34.12 -47.83
N ASN A 7 -49.43 -34.78 -46.67
CA ASN A 7 -48.55 -35.90 -46.31
C ASN A 7 -47.21 -36.16 -47.01
N TYR A 8 -46.15 -36.29 -46.18
CA TYR A 8 -45.10 -37.34 -46.26
C TYR A 8 -44.62 -37.73 -44.83
N PRO A 9 -44.05 -38.94 -44.62
CA PRO A 9 -44.21 -39.74 -43.41
C PRO A 9 -43.12 -39.59 -42.35
N LEU A 10 -43.45 -39.97 -41.10
CA LEU A 10 -42.52 -40.38 -40.05
C LEU A 10 -41.69 -41.58 -40.56
N PRO A 11 -40.38 -41.42 -40.85
CA PRO A 11 -39.40 -42.24 -40.12
C PRO A 11 -38.02 -41.58 -39.92
N LEU A 12 -37.90 -40.24 -39.95
CA LEU A 12 -36.59 -39.59 -39.76
C LEU A 12 -36.26 -39.22 -38.30
N LEU A 13 -37.26 -39.06 -37.43
CA LEU A 13 -37.03 -38.70 -36.02
C LEU A 13 -36.54 -39.87 -35.14
N PHE A 14 -36.83 -41.12 -35.54
CA PHE A 14 -36.46 -42.31 -34.75
C PHE A 14 -35.02 -42.78 -35.01
N LEU A 15 -34.49 -42.54 -36.22
CA LEU A 15 -33.09 -42.85 -36.55
C LEU A 15 -32.10 -41.84 -35.96
N VAL A 16 -32.53 -40.58 -35.77
CA VAL A 16 -31.69 -39.55 -35.14
C VAL A 16 -31.59 -39.75 -33.62
N LEU A 17 -32.64 -40.26 -32.96
CA LEU A 17 -32.59 -40.52 -31.51
C LEU A 17 -31.73 -41.75 -31.15
N ILE A 18 -31.70 -42.79 -31.98
CA ILE A 18 -30.86 -43.98 -31.74
C ILE A 18 -29.37 -43.66 -32.01
N PHE A 19 -29.07 -42.77 -32.96
CA PHE A 19 -27.70 -42.32 -33.22
C PHE A 19 -27.10 -41.52 -32.05
N TYR A 20 -27.93 -40.74 -31.34
CA TYR A 20 -27.49 -39.99 -30.14
C TYR A 20 -27.38 -40.86 -28.88
N LEU A 21 -28.22 -41.89 -28.72
CA LEU A 21 -28.18 -42.78 -27.55
C LEU A 21 -27.01 -43.77 -27.58
N VAL A 22 -26.59 -44.26 -28.76
CA VAL A 22 -25.48 -45.23 -28.87
C VAL A 22 -24.11 -44.55 -28.84
N LEU A 23 -23.97 -43.35 -29.40
CA LEU A 23 -22.72 -42.58 -29.32
C LEU A 23 -22.54 -41.86 -27.98
N GLY A 24 -23.64 -41.44 -27.33
CA GLY A 24 -23.60 -40.83 -26.00
C GLY A 24 -23.17 -41.78 -24.88
N PHE A 25 -23.58 -43.05 -24.94
CA PHE A 25 -23.18 -44.06 -23.94
C PHE A 25 -21.72 -44.50 -24.05
N SER A 26 -21.18 -44.51 -25.28
CA SER A 26 -19.77 -44.90 -25.53
C SER A 26 -18.79 -43.81 -25.10
N TRP A 27 -19.19 -42.53 -25.22
CA TRP A 27 -18.40 -41.38 -24.76
C TRP A 27 -18.43 -41.20 -23.24
N LEU A 28 -19.57 -41.46 -22.59
CA LEU A 28 -19.69 -41.39 -21.13
C LEU A 28 -18.98 -42.54 -20.42
N GLN A 29 -18.90 -43.74 -21.01
CA GLN A 29 -18.11 -44.84 -20.43
C GLN A 29 -16.60 -44.66 -20.62
N TYR A 30 -16.15 -44.07 -21.74
CA TYR A 30 -14.73 -43.77 -21.95
C TYR A 30 -14.24 -42.71 -20.94
N TYR A 31 -14.98 -41.61 -20.77
CA TYR A 31 -14.64 -40.59 -19.78
C TYR A 31 -14.85 -41.04 -18.34
N ALA A 32 -15.83 -41.90 -18.03
CA ALA A 32 -16.00 -42.43 -16.68
C ALA A 32 -14.85 -43.38 -16.28
N VAL A 33 -14.35 -44.20 -17.21
CA VAL A 33 -13.20 -45.09 -16.97
C VAL A 33 -11.87 -44.31 -16.92
N GLU A 34 -11.72 -43.23 -17.70
CA GLU A 34 -10.58 -42.32 -17.58
C GLU A 34 -10.65 -41.47 -16.30
N PHE A 35 -11.83 -40.99 -15.89
CA PHE A 35 -11.99 -40.28 -14.62
C PHE A 35 -11.72 -41.19 -13.43
N ASP A 36 -12.18 -42.45 -13.44
CA ASP A 36 -11.90 -43.40 -12.34
C ASP A 36 -10.41 -43.74 -12.27
N LYS A 37 -9.74 -43.98 -13.41
CA LYS A 37 -8.28 -44.22 -13.43
C LYS A 37 -7.47 -43.00 -13.02
N THR A 38 -7.97 -41.79 -13.29
CA THR A 38 -7.31 -40.53 -12.91
C THR A 38 -7.58 -40.20 -11.44
N ALA A 39 -8.78 -40.49 -10.93
CA ALA A 39 -9.16 -40.33 -9.53
C ALA A 39 -8.46 -41.35 -8.61
N ASP A 40 -8.32 -42.61 -9.04
CA ASP A 40 -7.54 -43.62 -8.32
C ASP A 40 -6.04 -43.31 -8.33
N ARG A 41 -5.50 -42.78 -9.45
CA ARG A 41 -4.11 -42.29 -9.49
C ARG A 41 -3.90 -41.06 -8.61
N LEU A 42 -4.86 -40.12 -8.58
CA LEU A 42 -4.84 -38.96 -7.69
C LEU A 42 -4.91 -39.37 -6.23
N SER A 43 -5.80 -40.32 -5.88
CA SER A 43 -5.94 -40.89 -4.54
C SER A 43 -4.69 -41.64 -4.07
N GLN A 44 -4.08 -42.47 -4.93
CA GLN A 44 -2.82 -43.17 -4.63
C GLN A 44 -1.61 -42.22 -4.54
N ASN A 45 -1.62 -41.10 -5.27
CA ASN A 45 -0.58 -40.08 -5.18
C ASN A 45 -0.76 -39.17 -3.96
N LEU A 46 -1.99 -38.83 -3.57
CA LEU A 46 -2.33 -38.06 -2.35
C LEU A 46 -2.02 -38.85 -1.06
N SER A 47 -2.22 -40.17 -1.07
CA SER A 47 -1.84 -41.06 0.03
C SER A 47 -0.32 -41.30 0.14
N ARG A 48 0.44 -41.11 -0.96
CA ARG A 48 1.91 -41.05 -0.94
C ARG A 48 2.44 -39.69 -0.46
N LEU A 49 1.78 -38.60 -0.85
CA LEU A 49 2.13 -37.21 -0.46
C LEU A 49 1.95 -36.92 1.03
N THR A 50 1.01 -37.60 1.70
CA THR A 50 0.76 -37.43 3.14
C THR A 50 1.78 -38.15 4.04
N ARG A 51 2.77 -38.86 3.46
CA ARG A 51 3.83 -39.55 4.21
C ARG A 51 5.26 -39.03 3.97
N SER A 52 5.49 -38.06 3.10
CA SER A 52 6.82 -37.50 2.89
C SER A 52 6.90 -36.04 3.37
N ASN A 53 7.48 -35.85 4.54
CA ASN A 53 8.07 -34.56 4.90
C ASN A 53 9.28 -34.30 3.99
N GLN A 54 9.43 -33.05 3.55
CA GLN A 54 10.50 -32.47 2.74
C GLN A 54 10.40 -32.55 1.20
N SER A 55 10.29 -31.34 0.62
CA SER A 55 10.83 -30.85 -0.65
C SER A 55 11.15 -31.86 -1.75
N ASP A 56 10.33 -31.88 -2.81
CA ASP A 56 10.79 -32.37 -4.10
C ASP A 56 10.23 -31.50 -5.24
N ASN A 57 11.04 -30.53 -5.69
CA ASN A 57 10.73 -29.57 -6.77
C ASN A 57 10.46 -30.25 -8.13
N THR A 58 10.74 -31.55 -8.23
CA THR A 58 10.63 -32.36 -9.45
C THR A 58 9.18 -32.64 -9.83
N VAL A 59 8.28 -32.75 -8.83
CA VAL A 59 6.87 -33.12 -9.05
C VAL A 59 6.02 -31.92 -9.50
N GLN A 60 6.32 -30.70 -9.02
CA GLN A 60 5.63 -29.48 -9.45
C GLN A 60 6.00 -29.06 -10.88
N LEU A 61 7.25 -29.29 -11.29
CA LEU A 61 7.71 -28.99 -12.65
C LEU A 61 7.09 -29.92 -13.70
N ALA A 62 6.78 -31.16 -13.33
CA ALA A 62 6.10 -32.12 -14.20
C ALA A 62 4.65 -31.71 -14.49
N ILE A 63 3.93 -31.23 -13.47
CA ILE A 63 2.54 -30.75 -13.58
C ILE A 63 2.46 -29.49 -14.45
N LEU A 64 3.43 -28.58 -14.35
CA LEU A 64 3.50 -27.35 -15.16
C LEU A 64 3.81 -27.61 -16.65
N LYS A 65 4.62 -28.63 -16.96
CA LYS A 65 4.92 -29.02 -18.34
C LYS A 65 3.72 -29.70 -19.03
N GLU A 66 2.90 -30.41 -18.26
CA GLU A 66 1.70 -31.11 -18.75
C GLU A 66 0.53 -30.14 -19.02
N LEU A 67 0.46 -29.01 -18.31
CA LEU A 67 -0.60 -28.01 -18.45
C LEU A 67 -0.35 -26.93 -19.53
N PHE A 68 0.91 -26.64 -19.90
CA PHE A 68 1.24 -25.49 -20.76
C PHE A 68 2.06 -25.81 -22.03
N GLY A 69 2.36 -27.08 -22.31
CA GLY A 69 3.05 -27.51 -23.52
C GLY A 69 4.56 -27.18 -23.56
N ASN A 70 5.29 -27.86 -24.44
CA ASN A 70 6.77 -27.93 -24.49
C ASN A 70 7.51 -26.63 -24.93
N GLY A 71 6.96 -25.44 -24.67
CA GLY A 71 7.49 -24.15 -25.12
C GLY A 71 8.09 -23.25 -24.04
N ILE A 72 8.50 -23.79 -22.89
CA ILE A 72 9.05 -23.00 -21.78
C ILE A 72 10.57 -23.22 -21.71
N SER A 73 11.35 -22.21 -22.08
CA SER A 73 12.82 -22.17 -21.92
C SER A 73 13.21 -22.06 -20.44
N ASP A 74 14.46 -22.45 -20.15
CA ASP A 74 15.09 -22.67 -18.82
C ASP A 74 15.16 -21.46 -17.84
N ASP A 75 14.33 -20.43 -18.00
CA ASP A 75 14.44 -19.15 -17.25
C ASP A 75 13.46 -18.99 -16.07
N ILE A 76 12.71 -20.03 -15.69
CA ILE A 76 11.88 -19.98 -14.47
C ILE A 76 12.76 -20.23 -13.24
N THR A 77 13.41 -19.18 -12.75
CA THR A 77 14.08 -19.20 -11.46
C THR A 77 13.07 -18.87 -10.36
N MET A 78 12.78 -19.83 -9.48
CA MET A 78 11.93 -19.61 -8.30
C MET A 78 12.72 -18.80 -7.25
N GLN A 79 12.89 -17.50 -7.49
CA GLN A 79 13.49 -16.58 -6.53
C GLN A 79 12.38 -15.88 -5.73
N ARG A 80 12.34 -16.13 -4.42
CA ARG A 80 11.59 -15.32 -3.45
C ARG A 80 12.18 -13.91 -3.46
N ARG A 81 11.58 -13.00 -4.21
CA ARG A 81 11.88 -11.57 -4.14
C ARG A 81 10.59 -10.81 -3.85
N SER A 82 10.16 -10.89 -2.59
CA SER A 82 9.34 -9.84 -2.02
C SER A 82 10.28 -8.87 -1.30
N LEU A 83 10.08 -7.57 -1.49
CA LEU A 83 10.70 -6.55 -0.63
C LEU A 83 10.29 -6.70 0.83
N ALA A 84 9.24 -7.50 1.07
CA ALA A 84 8.81 -7.99 2.37
C ALA A 84 9.89 -8.82 3.11
N SER A 85 10.96 -9.25 2.43
CA SER A 85 12.14 -9.84 3.10
C SER A 85 13.00 -8.84 3.88
N LEU A 86 12.73 -7.52 3.83
CA LEU A 86 13.64 -6.55 4.46
C LEU A 86 13.06 -5.58 5.47
N ILE A 87 11.74 -5.37 5.61
CA ILE A 87 11.24 -4.45 6.64
C ILE A 87 9.86 -4.89 7.17
N ASN A 88 9.87 -5.53 8.35
CA ASN A 88 8.90 -5.49 9.47
C ASN A 88 8.20 -6.78 9.94
N LEU A 89 7.72 -7.69 9.09
CA LEU A 89 6.91 -8.83 9.59
C LEU A 89 7.73 -10.07 10.00
N GLU A 90 8.77 -10.45 9.23
CA GLU A 90 9.72 -11.48 9.71
C GLU A 90 10.47 -11.03 10.97
N THR A 91 10.62 -9.72 11.17
CA THR A 91 11.27 -9.14 12.35
C THR A 91 10.44 -9.29 13.61
N LEU A 92 9.11 -9.10 13.57
CA LEU A 92 8.28 -9.20 14.78
C LEU A 92 8.05 -10.64 15.23
N PHE A 93 7.92 -11.60 14.29
CA PHE A 93 7.93 -13.03 14.64
C PHE A 93 9.32 -13.50 15.12
N ALA A 94 10.41 -13.00 14.55
CA ALA A 94 11.76 -13.26 15.06
C ALA A 94 12.01 -12.61 16.45
N VAL A 95 11.44 -11.42 16.70
CA VAL A 95 11.44 -10.76 18.01
C VAL A 95 10.66 -11.59 19.02
N LYS A 96 9.47 -12.11 18.64
CA LYS A 96 8.71 -13.04 19.49
C LYS A 96 9.56 -14.23 19.91
N ASN A 97 10.18 -14.92 18.95
CA ASN A 97 11.01 -16.09 19.24
C ASN A 97 12.19 -15.70 20.14
N ARG A 98 12.83 -14.55 19.90
CA ARG A 98 13.92 -14.05 20.75
C ARG A 98 13.45 -13.77 22.18
N LEU A 99 12.29 -13.15 22.38
CA LEU A 99 11.73 -12.86 23.71
C LEU A 99 11.38 -14.14 24.47
N ILE A 100 10.85 -15.15 23.77
CA ILE A 100 10.60 -16.49 24.32
C ILE A 100 11.92 -17.14 24.72
N ASP A 101 12.91 -17.15 23.82
CA ASP A 101 14.22 -17.77 24.04
C ASP A 101 15.03 -17.08 25.15
N SER A 102 14.88 -15.76 25.32
CA SER A 102 15.53 -15.00 26.40
C SER A 102 14.81 -15.11 27.75
N GLY A 103 13.60 -15.68 27.79
CA GLY A 103 12.80 -15.79 28.99
C GLY A 103 12.21 -14.45 29.46
N GLU A 104 12.13 -13.44 28.60
CA GLU A 104 11.58 -12.14 28.97
C GLU A 104 10.05 -12.19 29.14
N ASP A 105 9.52 -11.50 30.17
CA ASP A 105 8.08 -11.26 30.30
C ASP A 105 7.62 -10.32 29.18
N PHE A 106 6.66 -10.72 28.34
CA PHE A 106 6.11 -9.85 27.29
C PHE A 106 4.64 -10.16 26.99
N VAL A 107 3.96 -9.19 26.39
CA VAL A 107 2.60 -9.34 25.85
C VAL A 107 2.65 -9.46 24.34
N GLU A 108 1.98 -10.46 23.79
CA GLU A 108 1.70 -10.60 22.37
C GLU A 108 0.23 -10.25 22.12
N ALA A 109 -0.06 -9.22 21.33
CA ALA A 109 -1.39 -8.98 20.78
C ALA A 109 -1.40 -9.39 19.31
N ASP A 110 -1.86 -10.60 19.02
CA ASP A 110 -2.05 -11.11 17.66
C ASP A 110 -3.42 -10.66 17.15
N LEU A 111 -3.43 -9.56 16.41
CA LEU A 111 -4.60 -8.91 15.82
C LEU A 111 -5.26 -9.76 14.73
N SER A 112 -4.51 -10.68 14.12
CA SER A 112 -5.04 -11.57 13.07
C SER A 112 -5.75 -12.77 13.65
N LEU A 113 -5.22 -13.32 14.74
CA LEU A 113 -5.90 -14.36 15.50
C LEU A 113 -6.93 -13.79 16.48
N MET A 114 -6.97 -12.46 16.66
CA MET A 114 -7.78 -11.79 17.68
C MET A 114 -7.51 -12.38 19.08
N ARG A 115 -6.22 -12.54 19.42
CA ARG A 115 -5.76 -13.10 20.70
C ARG A 115 -4.75 -12.17 21.35
N LEU A 116 -4.84 -12.02 22.67
CA LEU A 116 -3.82 -11.37 23.47
C LEU A 116 -3.25 -12.38 24.46
N ARG A 117 -1.93 -12.54 24.43
CA ARG A 117 -1.18 -13.51 25.22
C ARG A 117 -0.16 -12.83 26.11
N PHE A 118 0.01 -13.34 27.31
CA PHE A 118 1.09 -12.93 28.22
C PHE A 118 2.05 -14.11 28.38
N TYR A 119 3.34 -13.87 28.16
CA TYR A 119 4.40 -14.84 28.40
C TYR A 119 5.23 -14.43 29.62
N ARG A 120 5.65 -15.42 30.41
CA ARG A 120 6.57 -15.27 31.54
C ARG A 120 7.61 -16.38 31.51
N ASP A 121 8.88 -16.02 31.65
CA ASP A 121 9.99 -16.98 31.61
C ASP A 121 9.93 -17.92 30.39
N GLY A 122 9.54 -17.36 29.22
CA GLY A 122 9.37 -18.10 27.96
C GLY A 122 8.12 -18.99 27.87
N ALA A 123 7.31 -19.09 28.93
CA ALA A 123 6.08 -19.87 28.97
C ALA A 123 4.82 -19.01 28.80
N LEU A 124 3.82 -19.52 28.07
CA LEU A 124 2.52 -18.87 27.94
C LEU A 124 1.76 -18.94 29.28
N LEU A 125 1.42 -17.78 29.86
CA LEU A 125 0.73 -17.66 31.14
C LEU A 125 -0.77 -17.34 30.98
N VAL A 126 -1.09 -16.43 30.05
CA VAL A 126 -2.47 -15.99 29.77
C VAL A 126 -2.70 -15.97 28.27
N ASP A 127 -3.90 -16.37 27.83
CA ASP A 127 -4.31 -16.29 26.43
C ASP A 127 -5.82 -15.96 26.33
N VAL A 128 -6.14 -14.69 26.09
CA VAL A 128 -7.50 -14.13 26.10
C VAL A 128 -7.95 -13.65 24.71
N PRO A 129 -9.25 -13.67 24.40
CA PRO A 129 -9.76 -13.17 23.13
C PRO A 129 -9.71 -11.64 23.08
N ILE A 130 -9.30 -11.10 21.94
CA ILE A 130 -9.55 -9.70 21.60
C ILE A 130 -10.98 -9.59 21.08
N VAL A 131 -11.78 -8.73 21.72
CA VAL A 131 -13.19 -8.50 21.36
C VAL A 131 -13.29 -7.61 20.12
N SER A 132 -12.45 -6.59 20.03
CA SER A 132 -12.33 -5.75 18.84
C SER A 132 -10.98 -5.06 18.78
N LYS A 133 -10.57 -4.71 17.57
CA LYS A 133 -9.39 -3.91 17.27
C LYS A 133 -9.75 -2.73 16.38
N GLY A 134 -8.78 -1.85 16.13
CA GLY A 134 -8.87 -0.83 15.11
C GLY A 134 -9.13 -1.41 13.72
N ARG A 135 -9.96 -0.73 12.93
CA ARG A 135 -10.29 -1.17 11.59
C ARG A 135 -9.07 -0.97 10.68
N GLU A 136 -8.69 -2.03 9.97
CA GLU A 136 -7.61 -2.01 8.98
C GLU A 136 -7.83 -0.89 7.94
N GLY A 137 -6.78 -0.13 7.65
CA GLY A 137 -6.81 0.99 6.71
C GLY A 137 -7.63 2.21 7.17
N SER A 138 -8.07 2.26 8.43
CA SER A 138 -8.74 3.44 9.01
C SER A 138 -7.75 4.35 9.72
N TRP A 139 -8.13 5.62 9.94
CA TRP A 139 -7.35 6.57 10.77
C TRP A 139 -7.06 6.05 12.19
N TRP A 140 -7.85 5.10 12.66
CA TRP A 140 -7.72 4.43 13.95
C TRP A 140 -7.32 2.96 13.79
N GLU A 141 -6.55 2.60 12.77
CA GLU A 141 -5.96 1.27 12.68
C GLU A 141 -5.01 1.02 13.86
N THR A 142 -5.09 -0.14 14.49
CA THR A 142 -4.21 -0.48 15.63
C THR A 142 -2.77 -0.67 15.10
N PRO A 143 -1.79 0.11 15.57
CA PRO A 143 -0.46 0.07 14.99
C PRO A 143 0.28 -1.21 15.43
N THR A 144 0.81 -1.97 14.48
CA THR A 144 1.68 -3.13 14.73
C THR A 144 3.09 -2.70 15.12
N GLY A 145 3.81 -3.50 15.91
CA GLY A 145 5.16 -3.16 16.37
C GLY A 145 5.49 -3.68 17.77
N LEU A 146 6.68 -3.32 18.26
CA LEU A 146 7.11 -3.57 19.64
C LEU A 146 7.03 -2.26 20.42
N TYR A 147 6.24 -2.25 21.48
CA TYR A 147 5.95 -1.08 22.33
C TYR A 147 6.28 -1.38 23.79
N GLY A 148 6.23 -0.34 24.63
CA GLY A 148 6.27 -0.47 26.08
C GLY A 148 5.00 0.07 26.72
N VAL A 149 4.80 -0.22 27.99
CA VAL A 149 3.70 0.37 28.77
C VAL A 149 4.00 1.84 29.03
N VAL A 150 3.22 2.74 28.42
CA VAL A 150 3.37 4.20 28.59
C VAL A 150 2.68 4.66 29.87
N ALA A 151 1.43 4.24 30.07
CA ALA A 151 0.63 4.60 31.22
C ALA A 151 -0.39 3.51 31.54
N LYS A 152 -0.83 3.47 32.80
CA LYS A 152 -1.87 2.56 33.29
C LYS A 152 -2.88 3.33 34.11
N GLU A 153 -4.15 3.18 33.78
CA GLU A 153 -5.26 3.84 34.44
C GLU A 153 -6.40 2.85 34.62
N GLU A 154 -6.87 2.64 35.85
CA GLU A 154 -8.01 1.76 36.12
C GLU A 154 -9.29 2.26 35.42
N LYS A 155 -9.41 3.58 35.25
CA LYS A 155 -10.54 4.23 34.59
C LYS A 155 -10.05 5.45 33.80
N HIS A 156 -9.61 5.20 32.56
CA HIS A 156 -9.19 6.26 31.66
C HIS A 156 -10.41 6.93 31.00
N PHE A 157 -10.42 8.26 30.88
CA PHE A 157 -11.47 8.97 30.15
C PHE A 157 -11.01 9.37 28.75
N SER A 158 -11.59 8.76 27.71
CA SER A 158 -11.32 9.13 26.33
C SER A 158 -12.00 10.45 25.97
N SER A 159 -11.21 11.50 25.77
CA SER A 159 -11.72 12.81 25.35
C SER A 159 -12.29 12.82 23.93
N ILE A 160 -11.84 11.88 23.08
CA ILE A 160 -12.30 11.66 21.70
C ILE A 160 -13.62 10.90 21.70
N GLY A 161 -13.67 9.78 22.42
CA GLY A 161 -14.84 8.92 22.49
C GLY A 161 -15.95 9.40 23.42
N LYS A 162 -15.63 10.33 24.33
CA LYS A 162 -16.49 10.77 25.45
C LYS A 162 -16.97 9.60 26.32
N VAL A 163 -16.10 8.62 26.53
CA VAL A 163 -16.37 7.38 27.28
C VAL A 163 -15.24 7.09 28.27
N TYR A 164 -15.57 6.39 29.35
CA TYR A 164 -14.60 5.77 30.23
C TYR A 164 -14.18 4.42 29.68
N MET A 165 -12.88 4.13 29.71
CA MET A 165 -12.26 2.89 29.31
C MET A 165 -11.63 2.24 30.55
N PRO A 166 -12.23 1.17 31.11
CA PRO A 166 -11.71 0.52 32.31
C PRO A 166 -10.44 -0.27 32.01
N TRP A 167 -9.55 -0.42 33.00
CA TRP A 167 -8.33 -1.23 32.93
C TRP A 167 -7.43 -0.87 31.74
N SER A 168 -7.22 0.43 31.54
CA SER A 168 -6.56 0.97 30.36
C SER A 168 -5.04 0.92 30.51
N VAL A 169 -4.38 0.28 29.55
CA VAL A 169 -2.93 0.28 29.36
C VAL A 169 -2.61 1.01 28.07
N GLN A 170 -1.99 2.18 28.16
CA GLN A 170 -1.53 2.95 27.01
C GLN A 170 -0.22 2.35 26.50
N PHE A 171 -0.13 2.08 25.20
CA PHE A 171 1.11 1.52 24.60
C PHE A 171 1.70 2.40 23.48
N GLN A 172 0.89 3.21 22.81
CA GLN A 172 1.38 4.11 21.76
C GLN A 172 0.38 5.25 21.53
N GLY A 173 0.79 6.52 21.63
CA GLY A 173 -0.09 7.65 21.29
C GLY A 173 -1.47 7.57 21.97
N ASN A 174 -2.55 7.50 21.19
CA ASN A 174 -3.92 7.34 21.70
C ASN A 174 -4.42 5.88 21.68
N PHE A 175 -3.53 4.90 21.55
CA PHE A 175 -3.86 3.49 21.50
C PHE A 175 -3.68 2.81 22.85
N PHE A 176 -4.75 2.11 23.26
CA PHE A 176 -4.85 1.45 24.54
C PHE A 176 -5.23 -0.02 24.37
N ILE A 177 -4.84 -0.84 25.34
CA ILE A 177 -5.50 -2.11 25.66
C ILE A 177 -6.43 -1.81 26.82
N HIS A 178 -7.74 -2.12 26.69
CA HIS A 178 -8.71 -1.76 27.72
C HIS A 178 -9.93 -2.71 27.74
N GLY A 179 -10.72 -2.64 28.82
CA GLY A 179 -11.99 -3.34 28.96
C GLY A 179 -13.14 -2.66 28.21
N TRP A 180 -14.38 -3.02 28.48
CA TRP A 180 -15.53 -2.50 27.74
C TRP A 180 -15.81 -1.02 28.06
N PRO A 181 -15.74 -0.09 27.08
CA PRO A 181 -16.00 1.32 27.34
C PRO A 181 -17.46 1.60 27.72
N TYR A 182 -17.67 2.64 28.51
CA TYR A 182 -19.01 3.07 28.91
C TYR A 182 -19.11 4.59 28.95
N TYR A 183 -20.29 5.12 28.60
CA TYR A 183 -20.57 6.54 28.69
C TYR A 183 -20.57 7.03 30.15
N PRO A 184 -20.47 8.35 30.41
CA PRO A 184 -20.48 8.87 31.77
C PRO A 184 -21.71 8.48 32.60
N ASP A 185 -22.82 8.13 31.96
CA ASP A 185 -24.05 7.63 32.59
C ASP A 185 -23.99 6.13 32.98
N GLY A 186 -22.89 5.44 32.66
CA GLY A 186 -22.69 4.01 32.94
C GLY A 186 -23.11 3.08 31.82
N THR A 187 -23.73 3.58 30.74
CA THR A 187 -24.20 2.76 29.63
C THR A 187 -23.01 2.22 28.82
N PRO A 188 -22.91 0.90 28.58
CA PRO A 188 -21.83 0.35 27.76
C PRO A 188 -21.95 0.79 26.30
N VAL A 189 -20.82 1.01 25.64
CA VAL A 189 -20.81 1.28 24.19
C VAL A 189 -21.27 0.07 23.39
N SER A 190 -21.77 0.27 22.17
CA SER A 190 -22.13 -0.84 21.29
C SER A 190 -20.91 -1.69 20.92
N GLN A 191 -21.16 -2.94 20.50
CA GLN A 191 -20.10 -3.82 19.99
C GLN A 191 -19.44 -3.24 18.72
N SER A 192 -20.19 -2.49 17.90
CA SER A 192 -19.70 -1.83 16.68
C SER A 192 -18.82 -0.60 16.92
N TYR A 193 -18.71 -0.12 18.16
CA TYR A 193 -17.81 0.97 18.52
C TYR A 193 -16.35 0.50 18.45
N SER A 194 -15.59 0.99 17.47
CA SER A 194 -14.15 0.73 17.33
C SER A 194 -13.40 2.06 17.23
N GLY A 195 -12.72 2.44 18.32
CA GLY A 195 -11.89 3.65 18.44
C GLY A 195 -10.40 3.39 18.25
N GLY A 196 -10.04 2.30 17.56
CA GLY A 196 -8.66 1.93 17.25
C GLY A 196 -7.87 1.17 18.29
N CYS A 197 -8.39 1.11 19.51
CA CYS A 197 -7.79 0.39 20.63
C CYS A 197 -8.04 -1.12 20.56
N ILE A 198 -7.26 -1.87 21.34
CA ILE A 198 -7.48 -3.30 21.56
C ILE A 198 -8.46 -3.44 22.74
N ARG A 199 -9.69 -3.87 22.45
CA ARG A 199 -10.71 -4.08 23.47
C ARG A 199 -10.77 -5.55 23.86
N LEU A 200 -10.74 -5.80 25.17
CA LEU A 200 -10.97 -7.12 25.77
C LEU A 200 -12.30 -7.11 26.55
N ALA A 201 -12.75 -8.28 27.00
CA ALA A 201 -13.79 -8.34 28.03
C ALA A 201 -13.27 -7.69 29.34
N ASN A 202 -14.16 -7.18 30.19
CA ASN A 202 -13.74 -6.48 31.42
C ASN A 202 -12.89 -7.35 32.35
N GLU A 203 -13.22 -8.63 32.47
CA GLU A 203 -12.50 -9.60 33.31
C GLU A 203 -11.10 -9.87 32.74
N ASP A 204 -11.01 -10.13 31.44
CA ASP A 204 -9.75 -10.33 30.71
C ASP A 204 -8.85 -9.08 30.75
N ALA A 205 -9.43 -7.90 30.53
CA ALA A 205 -8.73 -6.63 30.61
C ALA A 205 -8.14 -6.40 31.99
N LYS A 206 -8.85 -6.76 33.07
CA LYS A 206 -8.33 -6.65 34.42
C LYS A 206 -7.12 -7.58 34.63
N ILE A 207 -7.21 -8.83 34.19
CA ILE A 207 -6.11 -9.80 34.30
C ILE A 207 -4.86 -9.29 33.57
N VAL A 208 -5.04 -8.85 32.32
CA VAL A 208 -3.95 -8.31 31.49
C VAL A 208 -3.37 -7.04 32.11
N TYR A 209 -4.23 -6.13 32.58
CA TYR A 209 -3.83 -4.92 33.28
C TYR A 209 -2.97 -5.23 34.52
N ASP A 210 -3.38 -6.16 35.38
CA ASP A 210 -2.64 -6.50 36.60
C ASP A 210 -1.24 -7.08 36.29
N LEU A 211 -1.12 -7.83 35.19
CA LEU A 211 0.15 -8.47 34.78
C LEU A 211 1.13 -7.52 34.08
N MET A 212 0.63 -6.52 33.34
CA MET A 212 1.48 -5.58 32.58
C MET A 212 2.16 -4.57 33.51
N LYS A 213 3.48 -4.69 33.71
CA LYS A 213 4.32 -3.72 34.44
C LYS A 213 4.94 -2.72 33.47
N LYS A 214 5.49 -1.61 34.01
CA LYS A 214 6.00 -0.44 33.27
C LYS A 214 7.03 -0.77 32.17
N ASP A 215 7.73 -1.90 32.27
CA ASP A 215 8.79 -2.31 31.35
C ASP A 215 8.48 -3.59 30.57
N VAL A 216 7.26 -4.13 30.68
CA VAL A 216 6.85 -5.31 29.91
C VAL A 216 6.66 -4.90 28.45
N PRO A 217 7.41 -5.49 27.50
CA PRO A 217 7.23 -5.21 26.08
C PRO A 217 5.86 -5.69 25.59
N ILE A 218 5.28 -4.93 24.67
CA ILE A 218 3.99 -5.21 24.04
C ILE A 218 4.25 -5.38 22.56
N LEU A 219 4.25 -6.63 22.12
CA LEU A 219 4.39 -7.03 20.73
C LEU A 219 3.01 -7.11 20.07
N VAL A 220 2.66 -6.13 19.25
CA VAL A 220 1.42 -6.13 18.47
C VAL A 220 1.71 -6.70 17.08
N LEU A 221 1.13 -7.85 16.79
CA LEU A 221 1.28 -8.59 15.53
C LEU A 221 0.00 -8.50 14.71
N GLU A 222 0.13 -8.34 13.40
CA GLU A 222 -0.95 -8.58 12.47
C GLU A 222 -0.36 -9.33 11.27
N LYS A 223 -0.71 -10.60 11.15
CA LYS A 223 -0.51 -11.37 9.92
C LYS A 223 -1.47 -10.81 8.87
N ASP A 224 -0.92 -10.30 7.76
CA ASP A 224 -1.72 -9.84 6.63
C ASP A 224 -2.75 -10.92 6.26
N SER A 225 -4.01 -10.50 6.19
CA SER A 225 -5.12 -11.32 5.71
C SER A 225 -4.92 -11.59 4.23
N GLY A 226 -4.14 -12.63 3.94
CA GLY A 226 -3.68 -12.98 2.60
C GLY A 226 -2.34 -12.32 2.31
N ASN A 227 -1.29 -13.12 2.34
CA ASN A 227 -0.24 -12.95 1.34
C ASN A 227 -0.95 -12.98 -0.03
N ASP A 228 -1.24 -11.83 -0.62
CA ASP A 228 -1.23 -11.65 -2.07
C ASP A 228 0.25 -11.80 -2.51
N GLU A 229 0.88 -12.91 -2.15
CA GLU A 229 2.14 -13.31 -2.75
C GLU A 229 1.75 -13.81 -4.13
N PHE A 230 2.06 -13.03 -5.15
CA PHE A 230 2.02 -13.54 -6.51
C PHE A 230 3.03 -14.68 -6.57
N PRO A 231 2.61 -15.94 -6.82
CA PRO A 231 3.48 -17.11 -6.70
C PRO A 231 4.54 -17.18 -7.79
N TYR A 232 4.61 -16.16 -8.65
CA TYR A 232 5.50 -16.05 -9.79
C TYR A 232 6.12 -14.64 -9.84
N SER A 233 7.43 -14.57 -9.96
CA SER A 233 8.16 -13.36 -10.34
C SER A 233 8.43 -13.41 -11.84
N VAL A 234 7.58 -12.75 -12.64
CA VAL A 234 7.86 -12.58 -14.07
C VAL A 234 8.97 -11.55 -14.23
N LYS A 235 9.93 -11.78 -15.13
CA LYS A 235 10.97 -10.80 -15.41
C LYS A 235 10.33 -9.45 -15.79
N PRO A 236 10.65 -8.34 -15.11
CA PRO A 236 10.14 -7.02 -15.46
C PRO A 236 10.70 -6.56 -16.82
N PRO A 237 10.06 -5.59 -17.49
CA PRO A 237 10.56 -5.06 -18.75
C PRO A 237 11.91 -4.37 -18.56
N GLU A 238 12.77 -4.43 -19.58
CA GLU A 238 13.97 -3.61 -19.61
C GLU A 238 13.58 -2.14 -19.82
N VAL A 239 13.99 -1.30 -18.88
CA VAL A 239 13.75 0.15 -18.87
C VAL A 239 15.06 0.92 -18.80
N SER A 240 15.06 2.18 -19.20
CA SER A 240 16.25 3.03 -19.18
C SER A 240 16.56 3.66 -17.80
N ALA A 241 15.57 3.74 -16.91
CA ALA A 241 15.68 4.32 -15.56
C ALA A 241 16.79 3.70 -14.71
N LYS A 242 17.82 4.47 -14.32
CA LYS A 242 18.92 3.98 -13.47
C LYS A 242 18.43 3.25 -12.21
N ALA A 243 17.45 3.83 -11.52
CA ALA A 243 16.76 3.17 -10.41
C ALA A 243 15.24 3.24 -10.58
N TYR A 244 14.53 2.18 -10.19
CA TYR A 244 13.07 2.16 -10.18
C TYR A 244 12.47 1.26 -9.11
N LEU A 245 11.21 1.51 -8.80
CA LEU A 245 10.39 0.70 -7.92
C LEU A 245 8.92 0.74 -8.38
N ALA A 246 8.28 -0.42 -8.50
CA ALA A 246 6.86 -0.57 -8.72
C ALA A 246 6.25 -1.42 -7.60
N ALA A 247 5.35 -0.84 -6.81
CA ALA A 247 4.91 -1.45 -5.55
C ALA A 247 3.48 -1.06 -5.15
N ASP A 248 2.78 -1.97 -4.49
CA ASP A 248 1.44 -1.76 -3.94
C ASP A 248 1.52 -0.84 -2.72
N LEU A 249 0.71 0.22 -2.69
CA LEU A 249 0.65 1.17 -1.58
C LEU A 249 -0.14 0.66 -0.37
N LYS A 250 -0.98 -0.37 -0.54
CA LYS A 250 -1.76 -0.98 0.53
C LYS A 250 -0.85 -1.83 1.44
N ASN A 251 -0.26 -2.89 0.88
CA ASN A 251 0.50 -3.90 1.64
C ASN A 251 2.02 -3.81 1.45
N GLY A 252 2.52 -2.99 0.52
CA GLY A 252 3.97 -2.89 0.28
C GLY A 252 4.56 -4.00 -0.57
N TYR A 253 3.73 -4.84 -1.22
CA TYR A 253 4.22 -5.82 -2.16
C TYR A 253 4.95 -5.13 -3.32
N VAL A 254 6.18 -5.57 -3.60
CA VAL A 254 6.99 -5.03 -4.69
C VAL A 254 6.90 -5.95 -5.87
N PHE A 255 6.37 -5.40 -6.96
CA PHE A 255 6.25 -6.09 -8.23
C PHE A 255 7.57 -6.11 -8.96
N ALA A 256 8.27 -4.98 -9.01
CA ALA A 256 9.54 -4.85 -9.72
C ALA A 256 10.40 -3.75 -9.10
N GLU A 257 11.71 -3.96 -9.10
CA GLU A 257 12.68 -2.94 -8.70
C GLU A 257 14.02 -3.13 -9.38
N ARG A 258 14.77 -2.04 -9.50
CA ARG A 258 16.21 -2.02 -9.80
C ARG A 258 16.83 -0.90 -9.00
N ASP A 259 17.89 -1.22 -8.26
CA ASP A 259 18.70 -0.23 -7.53
C ASP A 259 17.84 0.74 -6.69
N SER A 260 16.73 0.25 -6.13
CA SER A 260 15.69 1.08 -5.50
C SER A 260 16.19 1.87 -4.28
N ARG A 261 17.34 1.47 -3.72
CA ARG A 261 18.05 2.08 -2.59
C ARG A 261 19.20 3.00 -2.99
N VAL A 262 19.52 3.09 -4.28
CA VAL A 262 20.57 3.99 -4.77
C VAL A 262 20.04 5.42 -4.72
N SER A 263 20.80 6.31 -4.09
CA SER A 263 20.46 7.72 -3.98
C SER A 263 20.82 8.44 -5.27
N LEU A 264 19.85 9.11 -5.88
CA LEU A 264 19.98 9.86 -7.12
C LEU A 264 19.29 11.22 -6.98
N PRO A 265 19.68 12.24 -7.77
CA PRO A 265 18.97 13.51 -7.78
C PRO A 265 17.49 13.32 -8.12
N ALA A 266 16.61 13.91 -7.29
CA ALA A 266 15.17 13.70 -7.36
C ALA A 266 14.46 14.73 -8.27
N ALA A 267 15.16 15.77 -8.72
CA ALA A 267 14.61 16.86 -9.51
C ALA A 267 13.26 17.38 -8.93
N SER A 268 12.30 17.73 -9.78
CA SER A 268 11.00 18.26 -9.35
C SER A 268 10.10 17.30 -8.55
N LEU A 269 10.50 16.04 -8.30
CA LEU A 269 9.78 15.18 -7.34
C LEU A 269 9.81 15.76 -5.93
N VAL A 270 10.82 16.59 -5.60
CA VAL A 270 10.93 17.36 -4.36
C VAL A 270 9.65 18.14 -4.03
N LYS A 271 8.93 18.63 -5.06
CA LYS A 271 7.70 19.40 -4.88
C LYS A 271 6.57 18.63 -4.20
N LEU A 272 6.61 17.28 -4.22
CA LEU A 272 5.70 16.45 -3.43
C LEU A 272 5.96 16.63 -1.92
N MET A 273 7.23 16.68 -1.50
CA MET A 273 7.59 16.97 -0.11
C MET A 273 7.30 18.43 0.25
N THR A 274 7.53 19.37 -0.67
CA THR A 274 7.18 20.78 -0.47
C THR A 274 5.68 20.97 -0.22
N ALA A 275 4.83 20.35 -1.05
CA ALA A 275 3.38 20.37 -0.85
C ALA A 275 2.96 19.75 0.48
N LEU A 276 3.56 18.60 0.84
CA LEU A 276 3.31 17.94 2.12
C LEU A 276 3.69 18.84 3.30
N THR A 277 4.87 19.45 3.24
CA THR A 277 5.37 20.34 4.30
C THR A 277 4.47 21.58 4.43
N ALA A 278 4.09 22.21 3.31
CA ALA A 278 3.14 23.32 3.35
C ALA A 278 1.80 22.92 3.97
N ALA A 279 1.25 21.77 3.58
CA ALA A 279 -0.03 21.28 4.09
C ALA A 279 -0.04 20.94 5.59
N GLU A 280 1.12 20.68 6.19
CA GLU A 280 1.21 20.32 7.61
C GLU A 280 1.66 21.48 8.51
N TYR A 281 2.39 22.46 7.97
CA TYR A 281 2.99 23.54 8.76
C TYR A 281 2.46 24.94 8.41
N ILE A 282 1.63 25.06 7.36
CA ILE A 282 1.02 26.32 6.93
C ILE A 282 -0.49 26.13 6.84
N TYR A 283 -1.26 27.05 7.43
CA TYR A 283 -2.68 27.17 7.14
C TYR A 283 -2.84 27.57 5.68
N LEU A 284 -3.32 26.68 4.82
CA LEU A 284 -3.23 26.83 3.37
C LEU A 284 -4.02 28.03 2.82
N GLU A 285 -4.98 28.57 3.58
CA GLU A 285 -5.73 29.78 3.27
C GLU A 285 -4.91 31.06 3.51
N ARG A 286 -3.75 30.96 4.15
CA ARG A 286 -2.88 32.11 4.41
C ARG A 286 -2.36 32.68 3.12
N THR A 287 -2.40 33.99 3.09
CA THR A 287 -2.01 34.81 1.96
C THR A 287 -0.50 35.01 1.93
N ILE A 288 0.08 34.79 0.75
CA ILE A 288 1.49 35.03 0.42
C ILE A 288 1.53 36.17 -0.60
N VAL A 289 2.23 37.24 -0.27
CA VAL A 289 2.55 38.34 -1.20
C VAL A 289 3.85 37.98 -1.89
N ILE A 290 3.81 37.86 -3.21
CA ILE A 290 4.98 37.53 -4.02
C ILE A 290 5.94 38.72 -4.01
N THR A 291 7.19 38.49 -3.60
CA THR A 291 8.27 39.49 -3.65
C THR A 291 9.26 39.13 -4.75
N ASP A 292 10.11 40.09 -5.15
CA ASP A 292 11.15 39.85 -6.14
C ASP A 292 12.13 38.75 -5.71
N ASP A 293 12.49 38.69 -4.42
CA ASP A 293 13.38 37.65 -3.87
C ASP A 293 12.80 36.23 -4.01
N MET A 294 11.47 36.09 -4.06
CA MET A 294 10.80 34.81 -4.22
C MET A 294 10.84 34.28 -5.65
N ILE A 295 11.09 35.13 -6.65
CA ILE A 295 11.05 34.77 -8.08
C ILE A 295 12.38 35.02 -8.81
N THR A 296 13.28 35.80 -8.21
CA THR A 296 14.58 36.14 -8.81
C THR A 296 15.50 34.92 -8.89
N GLY A 297 16.14 34.72 -10.04
CA GLY A 297 17.12 33.64 -10.25
C GLY A 297 16.50 32.26 -10.47
N ILE A 298 15.17 32.15 -10.43
CA ILE A 298 14.45 30.92 -10.71
C ILE A 298 14.32 30.75 -12.22
N ARG A 299 14.89 29.66 -12.75
CA ARG A 299 14.79 29.31 -14.17
C ARG A 299 13.64 28.33 -14.38
N PHE A 300 12.93 28.49 -15.50
CA PHE A 300 11.86 27.63 -16.01
C PHE A 300 10.56 27.60 -15.16
N ASN A 301 9.42 27.70 -15.85
CA ASN A 301 8.04 27.55 -15.32
C ASN A 301 7.68 28.54 -14.19
N GLY A 302 7.96 29.82 -14.42
CA GLY A 302 7.62 30.93 -13.53
C GLY A 302 6.74 31.97 -14.19
N GLU A 303 5.50 32.12 -13.73
CA GLU A 303 4.56 33.15 -14.19
C GLU A 303 4.12 34.08 -13.04
N LEU A 304 4.67 33.88 -11.83
CA LEU A 304 4.34 34.72 -10.69
C LEU A 304 4.96 36.10 -10.87
N LYS A 305 4.23 37.13 -10.45
CA LYS A 305 4.67 38.53 -10.55
C LYS A 305 4.72 39.14 -9.16
N ALA A 306 5.79 39.89 -8.88
CA ALA A 306 5.93 40.62 -7.62
C ALA A 306 4.71 41.55 -7.38
N GLY A 307 4.32 41.66 -6.11
CA GLY A 307 3.12 42.42 -5.69
C GLY A 307 1.79 41.69 -5.92
N LYS A 308 1.77 40.53 -6.58
CA LYS A 308 0.60 39.66 -6.60
C LYS A 308 0.47 38.88 -5.30
N THR A 309 -0.75 38.45 -5.04
CA THR A 309 -1.13 37.88 -3.75
C THR A 309 -1.94 36.61 -4.01
N PHE A 310 -1.52 35.50 -3.40
CA PHE A 310 -2.13 34.19 -3.57
C PHE A 310 -2.25 33.50 -2.20
N SER A 311 -3.22 32.61 -2.01
CA SER A 311 -3.16 31.71 -0.86
C SER A 311 -2.04 30.68 -1.05
N ALA A 312 -1.53 30.09 0.04
CA ALA A 312 -0.61 28.97 -0.07
C ALA A 312 -1.24 27.79 -0.84
N PHE A 313 -2.56 27.58 -0.69
CA PHE A 313 -3.32 26.62 -1.47
C PHE A 313 -3.27 26.91 -2.98
N ASP A 314 -3.50 28.16 -3.38
CA ASP A 314 -3.45 28.57 -4.80
C ASP A 314 -2.10 28.23 -5.43
N LEU A 315 -1.01 28.45 -4.69
CA LEU A 315 0.36 28.18 -5.17
C LEU A 315 0.65 26.67 -5.31
N LEU A 316 -0.07 25.78 -4.62
CA LEU A 316 0.09 24.34 -4.81
C LEU A 316 -0.28 23.90 -6.23
N HIS A 317 -1.25 24.56 -6.86
CA HIS A 317 -1.72 24.21 -8.20
C HIS A 317 -0.65 24.36 -9.29
N PRO A 318 -0.08 25.54 -9.58
CA PRO A 318 0.98 25.67 -10.57
C PRO A 318 2.24 24.89 -10.17
N MET A 319 2.54 24.76 -8.87
CA MET A 319 3.67 23.96 -8.38
C MET A 319 3.53 22.48 -8.76
N LEU A 320 2.36 21.89 -8.56
CA LEU A 320 2.14 20.46 -8.74
C LEU A 320 1.74 20.07 -10.17
N VAL A 321 0.97 20.93 -10.86
CA VAL A 321 0.46 20.65 -12.22
C VAL A 321 1.49 21.00 -13.29
N GLU A 322 2.08 22.20 -13.23
CA GLU A 322 3.05 22.70 -14.23
C GLU A 322 4.50 22.63 -13.75
N SER A 323 4.73 22.14 -12.54
CA SER A 323 6.07 22.09 -11.94
C SER A 323 6.68 23.46 -11.65
N SER A 324 5.86 24.47 -11.34
CA SER A 324 6.36 25.83 -11.13
C SER A 324 7.36 25.92 -9.98
N ASN A 325 8.54 26.46 -10.29
CA ASN A 325 9.62 26.67 -9.32
C ASN A 325 9.35 27.90 -8.45
N ASP A 326 8.81 28.98 -9.04
CA ASP A 326 8.40 30.20 -8.33
C ASP A 326 7.42 29.90 -7.21
N ALA A 327 6.41 29.07 -7.50
CA ALA A 327 5.40 28.70 -6.52
C ALA A 327 6.02 27.89 -5.36
N ALA A 328 6.92 26.95 -5.65
CA ALA A 328 7.63 26.19 -4.62
C ALA A 328 8.49 27.10 -3.73
N ASN A 329 9.20 28.05 -4.34
CA ASN A 329 10.03 28.99 -3.61
C ASN A 329 9.18 29.94 -2.76
N ALA A 330 8.14 30.55 -3.33
CA ALA A 330 7.21 31.43 -2.62
C ALA A 330 6.56 30.76 -1.40
N ILE A 331 6.14 29.49 -1.54
CA ILE A 331 5.63 28.69 -0.41
C ILE A 331 6.68 28.57 0.70
N SER A 332 7.93 28.27 0.35
CA SER A 332 9.00 28.10 1.35
C SER A 332 9.33 29.38 2.11
N TYR A 333 9.18 30.55 1.47
CA TYR A 333 9.45 31.85 2.08
C TYR A 333 8.44 32.21 3.18
N PHE A 334 7.24 31.62 3.20
CA PHE A 334 6.24 31.91 4.23
C PHE A 334 6.75 31.61 5.65
N LEU A 335 7.55 30.54 5.82
CA LEU A 335 8.19 30.19 7.09
C LEU A 335 9.69 30.57 7.12
N GLY A 336 10.18 31.19 6.04
CA GLY A 336 11.60 31.36 5.76
C GLY A 336 12.23 30.11 5.13
N PRO A 337 12.93 30.23 3.98
CA PRO A 337 13.34 29.08 3.17
C PRO A 337 14.22 28.10 3.94
N LYS A 338 15.19 28.57 4.72
CA LYS A 338 16.08 27.72 5.51
C LYS A 338 15.32 26.86 6.53
N TYR A 339 14.34 27.44 7.22
CA TYR A 339 13.53 26.71 8.19
C TYR A 339 12.58 25.74 7.50
N PHE A 340 12.00 26.13 6.36
CA PHE A 340 11.17 25.26 5.54
C PHE A 340 11.94 24.01 5.06
N ILE A 341 13.17 24.16 4.55
CA ILE A 341 14.02 23.02 4.17
C ILE A 341 14.35 22.13 5.38
N ASN A 342 14.52 22.71 6.57
CA ASN A 342 14.71 21.91 7.78
C ASN A 342 13.47 21.05 8.08
N LEU A 343 12.27 21.61 7.97
CA LEU A 343 11.01 20.88 8.13
C LEU A 343 10.84 19.77 7.08
N MET A 344 11.20 20.02 5.82
CA MET A 344 11.18 18.99 4.77
C MET A 344 12.07 17.78 5.14
N ASN A 345 13.29 18.03 5.61
CA ASN A 345 14.22 16.97 6.02
C ASN A 345 13.78 16.27 7.33
N GLN A 346 13.17 16.99 8.26
CA GLN A 346 12.55 16.38 9.45
C GLN A 346 11.40 15.47 9.06
N LYS A 347 10.54 15.90 8.12
CA LYS A 347 9.44 15.10 7.61
C LYS A 347 9.94 13.86 6.87
N ALA A 348 10.99 13.99 6.05
CA ALA A 348 11.63 12.84 5.39
C ALA A 348 12.02 11.77 6.42
N ARG A 349 12.71 12.15 7.49
CA ARG A 349 13.11 11.22 8.57
C ARG A 349 11.92 10.58 9.27
N SER A 350 10.84 11.33 9.54
CA SER A 350 9.65 10.76 10.19
C SER A 350 8.84 9.83 9.30
N LEU A 351 9.09 9.84 7.99
CA LEU A 351 8.57 8.88 7.02
C LEU A 351 9.55 7.73 6.72
N ASN A 352 10.64 7.62 7.48
CA ASN A 352 11.73 6.67 7.29
C ASN A 352 12.44 6.81 5.93
N MET A 353 12.45 8.00 5.34
CA MET A 353 13.20 8.34 4.12
C MET A 353 14.67 8.66 4.44
N ASN A 354 15.40 7.66 4.96
CA ASN A 354 16.71 7.87 5.58
C ASN A 354 17.83 8.18 4.58
N ASN A 355 17.61 7.95 3.28
CA ASN A 355 18.57 8.22 2.21
C ASN A 355 18.15 9.42 1.34
N THR A 356 17.22 10.24 1.86
CA THR A 356 16.74 11.48 1.23
C THR A 356 17.34 12.71 1.91
N ILE A 357 17.77 13.67 1.10
CA ILE A 357 18.20 15.00 1.55
C ILE A 357 17.56 16.05 0.64
N PHE A 358 16.93 17.05 1.23
CA PHE A 358 16.41 18.22 0.52
C PHE A 358 17.28 19.45 0.78
N LYS A 359 17.59 20.19 -0.29
CA LYS A 359 18.42 21.41 -0.30
C LYS A 359 17.62 22.66 -0.70
N ASP A 360 16.60 22.49 -1.54
CA ASP A 360 15.69 23.55 -1.96
C ASP A 360 14.26 22.99 -2.14
N PRO A 361 13.21 23.83 -2.25
CA PRO A 361 11.82 23.36 -2.28
C PRO A 361 11.35 22.93 -3.69
N SER A 362 12.13 23.22 -4.72
CA SER A 362 11.78 23.01 -6.12
C SER A 362 12.47 21.80 -6.75
N GLY A 363 13.65 21.42 -6.24
CA GLY A 363 14.49 20.37 -6.81
C GLY A 363 15.39 20.85 -7.96
N LEU A 364 15.77 22.13 -7.94
CA LEU A 364 16.75 22.71 -8.87
C LEU A 364 18.19 22.41 -8.45
N ASP A 365 18.45 22.28 -7.15
CA ASP A 365 19.73 21.87 -6.61
C ASP A 365 19.88 20.35 -6.74
N ASP A 366 20.91 19.89 -7.44
CA ASP A 366 21.17 18.45 -7.66
C ASP A 366 21.55 17.71 -6.36
N GLY A 367 21.84 18.45 -5.29
CA GLY A 367 21.95 17.93 -3.92
C GLY A 367 20.61 17.54 -3.29
N ASN A 368 19.47 17.80 -3.95
CA ASN A 368 18.21 17.16 -3.61
C ASN A 368 18.23 15.71 -4.10
N ILE A 369 18.63 14.80 -3.24
CA ILE A 369 18.77 13.39 -3.56
C ILE A 369 17.74 12.56 -2.80
N SER A 370 17.33 11.45 -3.40
CA SER A 370 16.44 10.47 -2.79
C SER A 370 16.65 9.10 -3.44
N THR A 371 16.04 8.08 -2.86
CA THR A 371 15.96 6.74 -3.45
C THR A 371 14.54 6.47 -3.96
N ALA A 372 14.38 5.47 -4.82
CA ALA A 372 13.05 5.05 -5.27
C ALA A 372 12.22 4.49 -4.10
N GLN A 373 12.86 3.79 -3.16
CA GLN A 373 12.24 3.30 -1.93
C GLN A 373 11.75 4.44 -1.02
N ASP A 374 12.56 5.48 -0.82
CA ASP A 374 12.16 6.62 0.02
C ASP A 374 11.00 7.40 -0.62
N LEU A 375 11.03 7.58 -1.95
CA LEU A 375 9.94 8.21 -2.68
C LEU A 375 8.66 7.36 -2.66
N TYR A 376 8.76 6.04 -2.59
CA TYR A 376 7.61 5.17 -2.34
C TYR A 376 6.99 5.44 -0.97
N GLN A 377 7.78 5.63 0.08
CA GLN A 377 7.26 5.98 1.41
C GLN A 377 6.52 7.32 1.39
N LEU A 378 7.06 8.32 0.68
CA LEU A 378 6.36 9.58 0.44
C LEU A 378 5.05 9.37 -0.32
N ALA A 379 5.06 8.60 -1.41
CA ALA A 379 3.85 8.31 -2.20
C ALA A 379 2.77 7.60 -1.36
N ARG A 380 3.17 6.62 -0.54
CA ARG A 380 2.29 5.90 0.38
C ARG A 380 1.68 6.84 1.43
N TYR A 381 2.49 7.70 2.03
CA TYR A 381 2.00 8.68 3.00
C TYR A 381 1.01 9.66 2.35
N LEU A 382 1.33 10.19 1.16
CA LEU A 382 0.45 11.08 0.42
C LEU A 382 -0.88 10.40 0.08
N PHE A 383 -0.84 9.16 -0.40
CA PHE A 383 -2.03 8.39 -0.73
C PHE A 383 -2.95 8.19 0.48
N ASN A 384 -2.40 7.81 1.63
CA ASN A 384 -3.18 7.49 2.83
C ASN A 384 -3.63 8.73 3.64
N ASN A 385 -2.80 9.78 3.70
CA ASN A 385 -3.00 10.87 4.67
C ASN A 385 -3.22 12.25 4.03
N ARG A 386 -2.77 12.47 2.79
CA ARG A 386 -2.77 13.78 2.11
C ARG A 386 -3.19 13.66 0.66
N ARG A 387 -4.20 12.83 0.41
CA ARG A 387 -4.64 12.41 -0.92
C ARG A 387 -4.90 13.57 -1.89
N PHE A 388 -5.39 14.70 -1.37
CA PHE A 388 -5.66 15.89 -2.15
C PHE A 388 -4.42 16.40 -2.91
N ILE A 389 -3.20 16.18 -2.41
CA ILE A 389 -1.95 16.56 -3.11
C ILE A 389 -1.82 15.76 -4.41
N LEU A 390 -2.07 14.44 -4.38
CA LEU A 390 -2.08 13.60 -5.58
C LEU A 390 -3.23 14.02 -6.51
N ASP A 391 -4.39 14.35 -5.96
CA ASP A 391 -5.50 14.83 -6.79
C ASP A 391 -5.18 16.17 -7.50
N ILE A 392 -4.50 17.12 -6.83
CA ILE A 392 -4.01 18.36 -7.47
C ILE A 392 -3.04 18.00 -8.60
N THR A 393 -2.11 17.06 -8.38
CA THR A 393 -1.18 16.63 -9.44
C THR A 393 -1.88 15.98 -10.64
N LYS A 394 -3.06 15.38 -10.47
CA LYS A 394 -3.90 14.91 -11.59
C LYS A 394 -4.58 16.07 -12.35
N GLY A 395 -4.66 17.25 -11.74
CA GLY A 395 -5.33 18.43 -12.27
C GLY A 395 -6.74 18.63 -11.71
N LYS A 396 -7.08 17.99 -10.59
CA LYS A 396 -8.36 18.23 -9.91
C LYS A 396 -8.35 19.61 -9.27
N ASN A 397 -9.37 20.40 -9.59
CA ASN A 397 -9.63 21.67 -8.91
C ASN A 397 -10.53 21.43 -7.70
N PHE A 398 -10.27 22.14 -6.62
CA PHE A 398 -11.05 22.08 -5.38
C PHE A 398 -11.80 23.39 -5.20
N ASP A 399 -13.12 23.35 -5.34
CA ASP A 399 -13.97 24.56 -5.24
C ASP A 399 -14.08 25.11 -3.81
N ALA A 400 -13.74 24.30 -2.80
CA ALA A 400 -13.90 24.61 -1.39
C ALA A 400 -13.13 25.86 -0.91
N PHE A 401 -12.08 26.28 -1.63
CA PHE A 401 -11.22 27.41 -1.27
C PHE A 401 -11.41 28.66 -2.16
N LYS A 402 -12.53 28.75 -2.91
CA LYS A 402 -12.81 29.72 -3.98
C LYS A 402 -12.02 29.41 -5.27
N ARG A 403 -12.45 30.01 -6.39
CA ARG A 403 -11.86 29.81 -7.74
C ARG A 403 -10.34 29.89 -7.68
N THR A 404 -9.68 28.87 -8.24
CA THR A 404 -8.23 28.88 -8.44
C THR A 404 -7.85 30.09 -9.29
N TYR A 405 -6.90 30.90 -8.81
CA TYR A 405 -6.42 32.09 -9.56
C TYR A 405 -5.77 31.71 -10.91
N PHE A 406 -5.24 30.49 -11.00
CA PHE A 406 -4.59 29.96 -12.19
C PHE A 406 -5.61 29.25 -13.08
N GLN A 407 -5.65 29.66 -14.35
CA GLN A 407 -6.46 29.05 -15.39
C GLN A 407 -5.54 28.42 -16.43
N ASN A 408 -5.98 27.33 -17.07
CA ASN A 408 -5.27 26.68 -18.17
C ASN A 408 -3.90 26.06 -17.83
N LEU A 409 -3.69 25.64 -16.57
CA LEU A 409 -2.50 24.92 -16.18
C LEU A 409 -2.33 23.64 -17.03
N LYS A 410 -1.15 23.48 -17.65
CA LYS A 410 -0.77 22.34 -18.47
C LYS A 410 -0.12 21.27 -17.61
N ASN A 411 -0.84 20.17 -17.39
CA ASN A 411 -0.28 19.06 -16.64
C ASN A 411 0.94 18.46 -17.35
N VAL A 412 2.10 18.44 -16.67
CA VAL A 412 3.36 17.90 -17.21
C VAL A 412 3.46 16.38 -17.10
N ASN A 413 2.57 15.73 -16.34
CA ASN A 413 2.55 14.27 -16.23
C ASN A 413 1.72 13.67 -17.36
N THR A 414 2.33 12.86 -18.24
CA THR A 414 1.69 12.27 -19.43
C THR A 414 0.49 11.37 -19.09
N PHE A 415 0.43 10.82 -17.88
CA PHE A 415 -0.64 9.91 -17.45
C PHE A 415 -1.90 10.63 -16.93
N TYR A 416 -1.91 11.97 -16.81
CA TYR A 416 -2.97 12.71 -16.11
C TYR A 416 -4.40 12.47 -16.62
N ARG A 417 -4.55 12.11 -17.91
CA ARG A 417 -5.84 11.83 -18.54
C ARG A 417 -6.29 10.37 -18.41
N GLN A 418 -5.44 9.48 -17.90
CA GLN A 418 -5.83 8.08 -17.70
C GLN A 418 -6.78 7.96 -16.50
N ASP A 419 -7.80 7.12 -16.65
CA ASP A 419 -8.84 6.97 -15.63
C ASP A 419 -8.31 6.32 -14.35
N ASP A 420 -7.42 5.35 -14.50
CA ASP A 420 -6.74 4.66 -13.41
C ASP A 420 -5.62 5.50 -12.78
N PHE A 421 -5.12 6.54 -13.44
CA PHE A 421 -4.11 7.43 -12.86
C PHE A 421 -4.71 8.18 -11.66
N ILE A 422 -4.05 8.04 -10.52
CA ILE A 422 -4.45 8.66 -9.26
C ILE A 422 -3.89 10.08 -9.15
N GLY A 423 -2.66 10.27 -9.61
CA GLY A 423 -1.83 11.42 -9.30
C GLY A 423 -0.35 11.04 -9.22
N GLY A 424 0.53 12.01 -9.34
CA GLY A 424 1.96 11.81 -9.44
C GLY A 424 2.71 13.04 -9.95
N LYS A 425 4.02 13.04 -9.79
CA LYS A 425 4.90 14.13 -10.25
C LYS A 425 6.00 13.59 -11.16
N VAL A 426 6.43 14.44 -12.09
CA VAL A 426 7.61 14.22 -12.93
C VAL A 426 8.63 15.32 -12.71
N GLY A 427 9.91 15.06 -13.00
CA GLY A 427 10.97 16.07 -12.88
C GLY A 427 12.17 15.79 -13.78
N TYR A 428 12.88 16.83 -14.19
CA TYR A 428 14.08 16.71 -15.02
C TYR A 428 15.10 17.76 -14.63
N THR A 429 16.36 17.36 -14.51
CA THR A 429 17.54 18.21 -14.61
C THR A 429 18.56 17.46 -15.46
N GLU A 430 19.57 18.16 -16.00
CA GLU A 430 20.62 17.52 -16.79
C GLU A 430 21.34 16.42 -16.00
N VAL A 431 21.55 16.63 -14.70
CA VAL A 431 22.22 15.67 -13.82
C VAL A 431 21.27 14.55 -13.37
N ALA A 432 20.02 14.88 -13.04
CA ALA A 432 19.03 13.91 -12.58
C ALA A 432 18.56 12.95 -13.68
N GLY A 433 18.59 13.38 -14.95
CA GLY A 433 17.83 12.74 -16.02
C GLY A 433 16.31 12.89 -15.78
N GLU A 434 15.51 12.07 -16.45
CA GLU A 434 14.07 12.07 -16.25
C GLU A 434 13.67 11.27 -14.99
N THR A 435 12.82 11.86 -14.16
CA THR A 435 12.31 11.26 -12.92
C THR A 435 10.78 11.26 -12.90
N LEU A 436 10.19 10.31 -12.18
CA LEU A 436 8.75 10.12 -12.09
C LEU A 436 8.35 9.44 -10.77
N VAL A 437 7.25 9.88 -10.17
CA VAL A 437 6.44 9.18 -9.17
C VAL A 437 5.01 9.23 -9.66
N SER A 438 4.42 8.11 -10.04
CA SER A 438 3.02 8.03 -10.48
C SER A 438 2.31 6.92 -9.75
N VAL A 439 1.09 7.19 -9.28
CA VAL A 439 0.24 6.20 -8.63
C VAL A 439 -0.94 5.90 -9.55
N PHE A 440 -1.30 4.63 -9.64
CA PHE A 440 -2.40 4.12 -10.45
C PHE A 440 -3.31 3.23 -9.60
N ASN A 441 -4.59 3.19 -9.91
CA ASN A 441 -5.56 2.30 -9.29
C ASN A 441 -5.90 1.16 -10.25
N LEU A 442 -5.10 0.09 -10.20
CA LEU A 442 -5.18 -1.03 -11.13
C LEU A 442 -6.26 -2.01 -10.69
N ALA A 443 -7.03 -2.54 -11.63
CA ALA A 443 -8.14 -3.44 -11.35
C ALA A 443 -7.78 -4.88 -11.74
N TYR A 444 -8.01 -5.83 -10.84
CA TYR A 444 -8.00 -7.26 -11.17
C TYR A 444 -9.18 -7.60 -12.10
N ALA A 445 -9.12 -8.79 -12.71
CA ALA A 445 -10.19 -9.35 -13.53
C ALA A 445 -11.56 -9.43 -12.81
N ASP A 446 -11.58 -9.55 -11.47
CA ASP A 446 -12.81 -9.58 -10.66
C ASP A 446 -13.37 -8.17 -10.34
N GLY A 447 -12.69 -7.11 -10.79
CA GLY A 447 -13.06 -5.71 -10.57
C GLY A 447 -12.51 -5.08 -9.28
N ASN A 448 -11.89 -5.84 -8.38
CA ASN A 448 -11.21 -5.29 -7.21
C ASN A 448 -10.01 -4.45 -7.64
N LYS A 449 -9.73 -3.35 -6.94
CA LYS A 449 -8.63 -2.44 -7.30
C LYS A 449 -7.51 -2.39 -6.26
N ARG A 450 -6.29 -2.12 -6.71
CA ARG A 450 -5.11 -1.87 -5.88
C ARG A 450 -4.42 -0.57 -6.30
N PRO A 451 -4.05 0.29 -5.33
CA PRO A 451 -3.22 1.45 -5.57
C PRO A 451 -1.75 1.02 -5.74
N VAL A 452 -1.20 1.19 -6.93
CA VAL A 452 0.20 0.84 -7.24
C VAL A 452 0.99 2.10 -7.59
N ALA A 453 2.14 2.28 -6.94
CA ALA A 453 3.08 3.35 -7.26
C ALA A 453 4.19 2.84 -8.18
N ILE A 454 4.53 3.64 -9.20
CA ILE A 454 5.69 3.48 -10.08
C ILE A 454 6.61 4.67 -9.84
N ILE A 455 7.86 4.42 -9.47
CA ILE A 455 8.89 5.40 -9.20
C ILE A 455 10.07 5.15 -10.12
N LEU A 456 10.54 6.18 -10.83
CA LEU A 456 11.69 6.16 -11.73
C LEU A 456 12.66 7.30 -11.39
N LEU A 457 13.95 7.00 -11.34
CA LEU A 457 15.05 7.96 -11.21
C LEU A 457 16.09 7.74 -12.30
N GLY A 458 16.54 8.81 -12.96
CA GLY A 458 17.57 8.74 -13.99
C GLY A 458 17.15 7.99 -15.25
N SER A 459 15.92 8.17 -15.70
CA SER A 459 15.42 7.64 -16.98
C SER A 459 15.86 8.51 -18.16
N ASN A 460 16.07 7.87 -19.32
CA ASN A 460 16.27 8.55 -20.59
C ASN A 460 14.93 8.91 -21.26
N ASP A 461 13.87 8.13 -20.98
CA ASP A 461 12.49 8.36 -21.41
C ASP A 461 11.54 7.79 -20.35
N ARG A 462 11.14 8.63 -19.40
CA ARG A 462 10.32 8.21 -18.25
C ARG A 462 8.95 7.74 -18.68
N THR A 463 8.43 8.26 -19.79
CA THR A 463 7.06 7.96 -20.24
C THR A 463 7.05 6.55 -20.78
N LYS A 464 7.98 6.23 -21.68
CA LYS A 464 8.13 4.88 -22.22
C LYS A 464 8.45 3.87 -21.13
N ASP A 465 9.34 4.20 -20.21
CA ASP A 465 9.70 3.32 -19.10
C ASP A 465 8.50 3.04 -18.17
N ALA A 466 7.75 4.09 -17.78
CA ALA A 466 6.58 3.95 -16.92
C ALA A 466 5.44 3.21 -17.63
N GLU A 467 5.21 3.45 -18.93
CA GLU A 467 4.25 2.70 -19.73
C GLU A 467 4.62 1.22 -19.83
N ALA A 468 5.90 0.91 -20.06
CA ALA A 468 6.37 -0.48 -20.12
C ALA A 468 6.08 -1.22 -18.81
N ILE A 469 6.41 -0.61 -17.67
CA ILE A 469 6.12 -1.19 -16.34
C ILE A 469 4.62 -1.30 -16.11
N LEU A 470 3.85 -0.25 -16.40
CA LEU A 470 2.40 -0.23 -16.20
C LEU A 470 1.69 -1.31 -17.03
N GLN A 471 2.04 -1.48 -18.30
CA GLN A 471 1.47 -2.50 -19.18
C GLN A 471 1.90 -3.92 -18.77
N TRP A 472 3.12 -4.07 -18.24
CA TRP A 472 3.56 -5.33 -17.67
C TRP A 472 2.76 -5.69 -16.40
N LEU A 473 2.54 -4.72 -15.49
CA LEU A 473 1.70 -4.91 -14.30
C LEU A 473 0.28 -5.37 -14.67
N LYS A 474 -0.36 -4.66 -15.61
CA LYS A 474 -1.72 -4.94 -16.14
C LYS A 474 -1.85 -6.23 -16.95
N ARG A 475 -0.75 -6.94 -17.24
CA ARG A 475 -0.77 -8.20 -17.96
C ARG A 475 -0.50 -9.38 -17.05
N VAL A 476 0.32 -9.16 -16.02
CA VAL A 476 0.88 -10.22 -15.17
C VAL A 476 0.13 -10.32 -13.84
N TYR A 477 -0.32 -9.20 -13.29
CA TYR A 477 -0.82 -9.09 -11.91
C TYR A 477 -2.28 -8.65 -11.80
N PHE A 478 -2.74 -7.85 -12.76
CA PHE A 478 -4.07 -7.25 -12.83
C PHE A 478 -4.69 -7.62 -14.18
#